data_AF-A0A532AUF2-F1
#
_entry.id   AF-A0A532AUF2-F1
#
_cell.length_a   1.000
_cell.length_b   1.000
_cell.length_c   1.000
_cell.angle_alpha   90.00
_cell.angle_beta   90.00
_cell.angle_gamma   90.00
#
_symmetry.space_group_name_H-M   'P 1'
#
loop_
_entity.id
_entity.type
_entity.pdbx_description
1 polymer ?
#
loop_
_entity_poly.entity_id
_entity_poly.type
_entity_poly.pdbx_seq_one_letter_code
_entity_poly.pdbx_strand_id
1 'polypeptide(L)'
;MATSTKELIDVTAALVRLYVFLAQYLDRCFDEAARKSYPDSELQGHLTETRRQLMEILAVNPVVKNKLAQDCDRILALGASCLKGGAADTKTRDTIQAERTILKNKTVALSDLVAVFRAMD
;
A
#
# COMPACT_ATOMS: atom_id res chain seq x y z
N MET A 1 10.27 -18.64 18.24
CA MET A 1 8.81 -18.76 18.43
C MET A 1 8.23 -19.22 17.11
N ALA A 2 7.41 -20.27 17.10
CA ALA A 2 6.74 -20.71 15.88
C ALA A 2 5.61 -19.71 15.58
N THR A 3 5.67 -19.04 14.43
CA THR A 3 4.62 -18.13 13.97
C THR A 3 3.35 -18.93 13.77
N SER A 4 2.24 -18.54 14.39
CA SER A 4 0.97 -19.24 14.18
C SER A 4 0.41 -18.91 12.79
N THR A 5 -0.40 -19.81 12.21
CA THR A 5 -1.12 -19.56 10.95
C THR A 5 -1.93 -18.27 11.03
N LYS A 6 -2.56 -18.01 12.19
CA LYS A 6 -3.27 -16.77 12.49
C LYS A 6 -2.39 -15.53 12.37
N GLU A 7 -1.18 -15.53 12.93
CA GLU A 7 -0.24 -14.42 12.80
C GLU A 7 0.18 -14.20 11.34
N LEU A 8 0.40 -15.27 10.58
CA LEU A 8 0.72 -15.18 9.15
C LEU A 8 -0.45 -14.57 8.35
N ILE A 9 -1.69 -14.94 8.65
CA ILE A 9 -2.90 -14.34 8.05
C ILE A 9 -2.96 -12.85 8.38
N ASP A 10 -2.79 -12.48 9.65
CA ASP A 10 -2.93 -11.09 10.11
C ASP A 10 -1.86 -10.18 9.47
N VAL A 11 -0.60 -10.62 9.44
CA VAL A 11 0.51 -9.86 8.82
C VAL A 11 0.31 -9.73 7.31
N THR A 12 -0.04 -10.83 6.63
CA THR A 12 -0.24 -10.81 5.18
C THR A 12 -1.44 -9.95 4.80
N ALA A 13 -2.53 -10.02 5.58
CA ALA A 13 -3.70 -9.16 5.38
C ALA A 13 -3.39 -7.68 5.66
N ALA A 14 -2.53 -7.37 6.64
CA ALA A 14 -2.08 -6.00 6.88
C ALA A 14 -1.27 -5.46 5.69
N LEU A 15 -0.38 -6.27 5.08
CA LEU A 15 0.34 -5.90 3.85
C LEU A 15 -0.61 -5.64 2.68
N VAL A 16 -1.62 -6.49 2.49
CA VAL A 16 -2.67 -6.30 1.48
C VAL A 16 -3.37 -4.95 1.69
N ARG A 17 -3.82 -4.66 2.92
CA ARG A 17 -4.48 -3.38 3.25
C ARG A 17 -3.58 -2.18 2.94
N LEU A 18 -2.29 -2.25 3.30
CA LEU A 18 -1.34 -1.17 3.01
C LEU A 18 -1.23 -0.91 1.50
N TYR A 19 -1.08 -1.95 0.68
CA TYR A 19 -0.98 -1.78 -0.77
C TYR A 19 -2.27 -1.29 -1.41
N VAL A 20 -3.43 -1.70 -0.90
CA VAL A 20 -4.72 -1.13 -1.32
C VAL A 20 -4.81 0.36 -1.00
N PHE A 21 -4.42 0.79 0.21
CA PHE A 21 -4.42 2.21 0.57
C PHE A 21 -3.44 3.03 -0.28
N LEU A 22 -2.26 2.48 -0.58
CA LEU A 22 -1.29 3.11 -1.48
C LEU A 22 -1.84 3.24 -2.92
N ALA A 23 -2.57 2.24 -3.41
CA ALA A 23 -3.21 2.32 -4.71
C ALA A 23 -4.32 3.38 -4.71
N GLN A 24 -5.22 3.38 -3.72
CA GLN A 24 -6.26 4.40 -3.56
C GLN A 24 -5.68 5.82 -3.47
N TYR A 25 -4.53 5.97 -2.81
CA TYR A 25 -3.82 7.25 -2.74
C TYR A 25 -3.37 7.72 -4.13
N LEU A 26 -2.84 6.82 -4.96
CA LEU A 26 -2.46 7.13 -6.34
C LEU A 26 -3.68 7.33 -7.26
N ASP A 27 -4.80 6.67 -7.02
CA ASP A 27 -6.01 6.80 -7.85
C ASP A 27 -6.57 8.22 -7.83
N ARG A 28 -6.43 8.90 -6.69
CA ARG A 28 -6.80 10.31 -6.52
C ARG A 28 -6.00 11.27 -7.39
N CYS A 29 -4.89 10.85 -7.99
CA CYS A 29 -4.19 11.64 -8.99
C CYS A 29 -4.97 11.80 -10.30
N PHE A 30 -5.86 10.87 -10.60
CA PHE A 30 -6.55 10.80 -11.88
C PHE A 30 -8.07 10.93 -11.75
N ASP A 31 -8.61 10.66 -10.57
CA ASP A 31 -10.04 10.56 -10.37
C ASP A 31 -10.53 11.55 -9.30
N GLU A 32 -11.23 12.60 -9.74
CA GLU A 32 -11.93 13.52 -8.85
C GLU A 32 -13.09 12.85 -8.08
N ALA A 33 -13.69 11.78 -8.61
CA ALA A 33 -14.69 11.00 -7.89
C ALA A 33 -14.06 10.23 -6.73
N ALA A 34 -12.83 9.70 -6.91
CA ALA A 34 -12.06 9.09 -5.83
C ALA A 34 -11.64 10.08 -4.72
N ARG A 35 -11.57 11.37 -5.03
CA ARG A 35 -11.39 12.44 -4.02
C ARG A 35 -12.67 12.76 -3.25
N LYS A 36 -13.84 12.55 -3.87
CA LYS A 36 -15.16 12.84 -3.28
C LYS A 36 -15.72 11.68 -2.45
N SER A 37 -15.42 10.44 -2.83
CA SER A 37 -16.01 9.24 -2.20
C SER A 37 -15.35 8.85 -0.88
N TYR A 38 -14.10 9.24 -0.65
CA TYR A 38 -13.37 8.91 0.57
C TYR A 38 -12.53 10.11 1.03
N PRO A 39 -12.74 10.64 2.26
CA PRO A 39 -12.01 11.82 2.74
C PRO A 39 -10.49 11.61 2.72
N ASP A 40 -9.75 12.67 2.38
CA ASP A 40 -8.29 12.62 2.33
C ASP A 40 -7.67 12.30 3.70
N SER A 41 -8.23 12.87 4.76
CA SER A 41 -7.80 12.67 6.14
C SER A 41 -7.97 11.24 6.63
N GLU A 42 -9.06 10.55 6.26
CA GLU A 42 -9.32 9.17 6.66
C GLU A 42 -8.34 8.21 5.99
N LEU A 43 -8.15 8.33 4.66
CA LEU A 43 -7.17 7.50 3.95
C LEU A 43 -5.76 7.69 4.51
N GLN A 44 -5.35 8.93 4.74
CA GLN A 44 -4.03 9.21 5.32
C GLN A 44 -3.88 8.65 6.73
N GLY A 45 -4.94 8.71 7.54
CA GLY A 45 -4.98 8.11 8.87
C GLY A 45 -4.77 6.59 8.80
N HIS A 46 -5.57 5.89 8.00
CA HIS A 46 -5.45 4.44 7.83
C HIS A 46 -4.11 4.01 7.23
N LEU A 47 -3.59 4.76 6.25
CA LEU A 47 -2.29 4.49 5.65
C LEU A 47 -1.16 4.66 6.67
N THR A 48 -1.19 5.74 7.44
CA THR A 48 -0.19 6.01 8.49
C THR A 48 -0.21 4.93 9.56
N GLU A 49 -1.39 4.57 10.05
CA GLU A 49 -1.54 3.57 11.10
C GLU A 49 -1.13 2.17 10.61
N THR A 50 -1.60 1.77 9.42
CA THR A 50 -1.24 0.46 8.83
C THR A 50 0.27 0.37 8.56
N ARG A 51 0.87 1.46 8.04
CA ARG A 51 2.32 1.55 7.83
C ARG A 51 3.05 1.40 9.16
N ARG A 52 2.65 2.13 10.21
CA ARG A 52 3.27 2.06 11.54
C ARG A 52 3.27 0.63 12.10
N GLN A 53 2.11 -0.01 12.12
CA GLN A 53 1.96 -1.39 12.60
C GLN A 53 2.86 -2.36 11.84
N LEU A 54 2.91 -2.28 10.51
CA LEU A 54 3.79 -3.12 9.70
C LEU A 54 5.29 -2.85 9.94
N MET A 55 5.69 -1.60 10.19
CA MET A 55 7.09 -1.27 10.50
C MET A 55 7.54 -1.83 11.86
N GLU A 56 6.63 -1.98 12.81
CA GLU A 56 6.86 -2.62 14.10
C GLU A 56 6.98 -4.14 13.93
N ILE A 57 6.03 -4.77 13.24
CA ILE A 57 6.04 -6.22 12.95
C ILE A 57 7.32 -6.61 12.19
N LEU A 58 7.70 -5.83 11.18
CA LEU A 58 8.88 -6.10 10.36
C LEU A 58 10.20 -5.69 11.02
N ALA A 59 10.20 -5.18 12.26
CA ALA A 59 11.45 -4.84 12.96
C ALA A 59 12.41 -6.04 13.09
N VAL A 60 11.88 -7.26 13.13
CA VAL A 60 12.66 -8.51 13.16
C VAL A 60 13.30 -8.86 11.81
N ASN A 61 12.88 -8.23 10.72
CA ASN A 61 13.45 -8.40 9.38
C ASN A 61 13.78 -7.03 8.75
N PRO A 62 14.97 -6.48 9.02
CA PRO A 62 15.32 -5.12 8.59
C PRO A 62 15.36 -4.97 7.06
N VAL A 63 15.64 -6.04 6.32
CA VAL A 63 15.67 -6.02 4.85
C VAL A 63 14.27 -5.76 4.30
N VAL A 64 13.27 -6.52 4.76
CA VAL A 64 11.88 -6.37 4.32
C VAL A 64 11.30 -5.04 4.82
N LYS A 65 11.61 -4.65 6.06
CA LYS A 65 11.22 -3.35 6.62
C LYS A 65 11.71 -2.18 5.77
N ASN A 66 13.00 -2.16 5.44
CA ASN A 66 13.59 -1.08 4.64
C ASN A 66 12.99 -1.03 3.24
N LYS A 67 12.76 -2.20 2.61
CA LYS A 67 12.11 -2.28 1.30
C LYS A 67 10.68 -1.72 1.33
N LEU A 68 9.90 -2.09 2.35
CA LEU A 68 8.53 -1.59 2.50
C LEU A 68 8.51 -0.07 2.75
N ALA A 69 9.45 0.43 3.55
CA ALA A 69 9.56 1.87 3.82
C ALA A 69 9.88 2.65 2.54
N GLN A 70 10.87 2.19 1.76
CA GLN A 70 11.23 2.79 0.47
C GLN A 70 10.06 2.78 -0.52
N ASP A 71 9.32 1.67 -0.62
CA ASP A 71 8.13 1.58 -1.46
C ASP A 71 7.07 2.61 -1.03
N CYS A 72 6.80 2.73 0.27
CA CYS A 72 5.85 3.71 0.79
C CYS A 72 6.30 5.15 0.50
N ASP A 73 7.56 5.49 0.77
CA ASP A 73 8.09 6.84 0.59
C ASP A 73 8.06 7.25 -0.89
N ARG A 74 8.43 6.34 -1.79
CA ARG A 74 8.38 6.56 -3.23
C ARG A 74 6.94 6.86 -3.69
N ILE A 75 5.97 6.04 -3.28
CA ILE A 75 4.57 6.21 -3.69
C ILE A 75 3.96 7.48 -3.11
N LEU A 76 4.22 7.77 -1.83
CA LEU A 76 3.73 8.98 -1.17
C LEU A 76 4.31 10.24 -1.80
N ALA A 77 5.61 10.26 -2.12
CA ALA A 77 6.25 11.36 -2.83
C ALA A 77 5.65 11.56 -4.23
N LEU A 78 5.36 10.47 -4.94
CA LEU A 78 4.77 10.50 -6.27
C LEU A 78 3.35 11.09 -6.27
N GLY A 79 2.48 10.62 -5.35
CA GLY A 79 1.13 11.17 -5.22
C GLY A 79 1.14 12.63 -4.76
N ALA A 80 2.02 13.01 -3.83
CA ALA A 80 2.16 14.40 -3.41
C ALA A 80 2.61 15.32 -4.57
N SER A 81 3.53 14.85 -5.42
CA SER A 81 4.01 15.60 -6.59
C SER A 81 2.89 15.81 -7.61
N CYS A 82 2.08 14.78 -7.84
CA CYS A 82 0.91 14.86 -8.71
C CYS A 82 -0.16 15.83 -8.19
N LEU A 83 -0.45 15.83 -6.88
CA LEU A 83 -1.45 16.71 -6.27
C LEU A 83 -1.02 18.18 -6.26
N LYS A 84 0.29 18.46 -6.12
CA LYS A 84 0.84 19.83 -6.15
C LYS A 84 0.97 20.40 -7.57
N GLY A 85 1.13 19.54 -8.58
CA GLY A 85 1.61 19.94 -9.91
C GLY A 85 0.59 20.60 -10.84
N GLY A 86 -0.72 20.49 -10.61
CA GLY A 86 -1.75 21.01 -11.53
C GLY A 86 -1.62 20.41 -12.95
N ALA A 87 -2.41 19.37 -13.24
CA ALA A 87 -2.23 18.48 -14.39
C ALA A 87 -0.84 17.82 -14.42
N ALA A 88 -0.72 16.65 -13.78
CA ALA A 88 0.50 15.85 -13.80
C ALA A 88 1.01 15.68 -15.24
N ASP A 89 2.24 16.13 -15.50
CA ASP A 89 2.94 15.92 -16.77
C ASP A 89 2.94 14.41 -17.12
N THR A 90 2.94 14.09 -18.42
CA THR A 90 2.77 12.72 -18.95
C THR A 90 3.72 11.73 -18.27
N LYS A 91 4.96 12.14 -18.01
CA LYS A 91 5.95 11.32 -17.30
C LYS A 91 5.54 10.94 -15.87
N THR A 92 4.92 11.86 -15.13
CA THR A 92 4.41 11.59 -13.78
C THR A 92 3.24 10.63 -13.84
N ARG A 93 2.36 10.79 -14.83
CA ARG A 93 1.22 9.88 -15.04
C ARG A 93 1.67 8.46 -15.38
N ASP A 94 2.63 8.31 -16.28
CA ASP A 94 3.21 7.01 -16.66
C ASP A 94 3.86 6.33 -15.45
N THR A 95 4.59 7.10 -14.63
CA THR A 95 5.21 6.60 -13.40
C THR A 95 4.15 6.12 -12.40
N ILE A 96 3.06 6.87 -12.23
CA ILE A 96 1.97 6.45 -11.34
C ILE A 96 1.30 5.17 -11.87
N GLN A 97 1.08 5.06 -13.17
CA GLN A 97 0.47 3.87 -13.77
C GLN A 97 1.37 2.63 -13.62
N ALA A 98 2.69 2.80 -13.71
CA ALA A 98 3.65 1.75 -13.43
C ALA A 98 3.59 1.30 -11.96
N GLU A 99 3.59 2.24 -11.01
CA GLU A 99 3.45 1.92 -9.58
C GLU A 99 2.10 1.25 -9.27
N ARG A 100 0.99 1.68 -9.88
CA ARG A 100 -0.32 1.03 -9.74
C ARG A 100 -0.29 -0.42 -10.20
N THR A 101 0.40 -0.70 -11.30
CA THR A 101 0.56 -2.07 -11.82
C THR A 101 1.35 -2.94 -10.84
N ILE A 102 2.43 -2.39 -10.26
CA ILE A 102 3.22 -3.08 -9.24
C ILE A 102 2.38 -3.37 -7.99
N LEU A 103 1.63 -2.37 -7.50
CA LEU A 103 0.75 -2.51 -6.34
C LEU A 103 -0.34 -3.56 -6.58
N LYS A 104 -0.96 -3.57 -7.77
CA LYS A 104 -1.95 -4.58 -8.16
C LYS A 104 -1.37 -5.98 -8.10
N ASN A 105 -0.20 -6.19 -8.71
CA ASN A 105 0.45 -7.50 -8.73
C ASN A 105 0.79 -8.00 -7.31
N LYS A 106 1.34 -7.12 -6.46
CA LYS A 106 1.62 -7.45 -5.05
C LYS A 106 0.34 -7.78 -4.27
N THR A 107 -0.71 -7.01 -4.49
CA THR A 107 -2.00 -7.17 -3.79
C THR A 107 -2.66 -8.50 -4.15
N VAL A 108 -2.68 -8.86 -5.44
CA VAL A 108 -3.24 -10.15 -5.90
C VAL A 108 -2.45 -11.32 -5.29
N ALA A 109 -1.12 -11.31 -5.43
CA ALA A 109 -0.29 -12.39 -4.91
C ALA A 109 -0.43 -12.59 -3.40
N LEU A 110 -0.49 -11.51 -2.62
CA LEU A 110 -0.68 -11.59 -1.18
C LEU A 110 -2.11 -11.96 -0.78
N SER A 111 -3.11 -11.59 -1.57
CA SER A 111 -4.51 -11.99 -1.34
C SER A 111 -4.70 -13.49 -1.55
N ASP A 112 -4.08 -14.04 -2.61
CA ASP A 112 -4.06 -15.49 -2.85
C ASP A 112 -3.34 -16.21 -1.71
N LEU A 113 -2.23 -15.66 -1.23
CA LEU A 113 -1.51 -16.22 -0.08
C LEU A 113 -2.33 -16.19 1.22
N VAL A 114 -3.08 -15.11 1.48
CA VAL A 114 -4.03 -15.05 2.61
C VAL A 114 -5.09 -16.14 2.47
N ALA A 115 -5.62 -16.37 1.26
CA ALA A 115 -6.61 -17.42 1.02
C ALA A 115 -6.04 -18.82 1.30
N VAL A 116 -4.79 -19.08 0.89
CA VAL A 116 -4.07 -20.33 1.21
C VAL A 116 -3.91 -20.51 2.72
N PHE A 117 -3.45 -19.49 3.43
CA PHE A 117 -3.29 -19.59 4.90
C PHE A 117 -4.63 -19.81 5.61
N ARG A 118 -5.71 -19.17 5.17
CA ARG A 118 -7.05 -19.40 5.71
C ARG A 118 -7.59 -20.81 5.46
N ALA A 119 -7.16 -21.47 4.39
CA ALA A 119 -7.54 -22.86 4.12
C ALA A 119 -6.77 -23.86 5.01
N MET A 120 -5.72 -23.41 5.70
CA MET A 120 -4.87 -24.20 6.59
C MET A 120 -5.09 -23.91 8.08
N ASP A 121 -5.91 -22.91 8.40
CA ASP A 121 -6.35 -22.55 9.76
C ASP A 121 -7.58 -23.39 10.16
#